data_AF-A0A290QG75-F1
#
_entry.id   AF-A0A290QG75-F1
#
_cell.length_a   1.000
_cell.length_b   1.000
_cell.length_c   1.000
_cell.angle_alpha   90.00
_cell.angle_beta   90.00
_cell.angle_gamma   90.00
#
_symmetry.space_group_name_H-M   'P 1'
#
loop_
_entity.id
_entity.type
_entity.pdbx_description
1 polymer ?
#
loop_
_entity_poly.entity_id
_entity_poly.type
_entity_poly.pdbx_seq_one_letter_code
_entity_poly.pdbx_strand_id
1 'polypeptide(L)'
;MDLGFTVISIPRDEIERITAENLPASGAAEESTDLYRTSTGRPALTVKENVDRVAEAVVQVRTPVGLGSGFIINPAGYIITNEHVVAGEYAITVTQFRRGTAELEKAVYNKVRIVALDSRLDLALLKIDDLPEGAALPFVSLGESNGLTEGQTVFAIGSPLGLDRTVSQGIISSRNRPMGGQLYIQTTTQINPGNSGGPLFDLRGEVIGVNNMKAMMAGIEGLNFAIPAGVLKNFLRNRDAYAFDARNPNAGFRYLEPPRPVKVPVATPAK
;
A
#
# COMPACT_ATOMS: atom_id res chain seq x y z
N MET A 1 -36.85 3.99 -9.06
CA MET A 1 -36.68 5.45 -8.89
C MET A 1 -35.32 5.81 -9.42
N ASP A 2 -35.27 6.35 -10.62
CA ASP A 2 -34.14 7.16 -11.07
C ASP A 2 -34.12 8.41 -10.17
N LEU A 3 -32.99 8.70 -9.54
CA LEU A 3 -32.88 9.85 -8.63
C LEU A 3 -32.70 11.16 -9.41
N GLY A 4 -32.49 11.12 -10.73
CA GLY A 4 -32.90 12.20 -11.63
C GLY A 4 -32.19 13.55 -11.50
N PHE A 5 -31.00 13.65 -10.89
CA PHE A 5 -30.26 14.92 -10.89
C PHE A 5 -29.12 14.90 -11.90
N THR A 6 -29.34 15.60 -13.01
CA THR A 6 -28.28 16.16 -13.86
C THR A 6 -27.76 17.41 -13.17
N VAL A 7 -26.50 17.40 -12.72
CA VAL A 7 -25.94 18.52 -11.93
C VAL A 7 -25.65 19.74 -12.82
N ILE A 8 -25.17 19.53 -14.05
CA ILE A 8 -24.93 20.56 -15.06
C ILE A 8 -25.16 19.94 -16.45
N SER A 9 -25.87 20.65 -17.33
CA SER A 9 -25.98 20.35 -18.76
C SER A 9 -25.52 21.58 -19.51
N ILE A 10 -24.47 21.45 -20.33
CA ILE A 10 -23.94 22.56 -21.14
C ILE A 10 -24.34 22.29 -22.60
N PRO A 11 -25.25 23.10 -23.16
CA PRO A 11 -25.62 23.01 -24.56
C PRO A 11 -24.40 23.24 -25.45
N ARG A 12 -24.25 22.42 -26.49
CA ARG A 12 -23.02 22.41 -27.31
C ARG A 12 -22.83 23.69 -28.11
N ASP A 13 -23.93 24.37 -28.39
CA ASP A 13 -24.07 25.66 -29.05
C ASP A 13 -23.70 26.85 -28.15
N GLU A 14 -23.64 26.65 -26.83
CA GLU A 14 -23.18 27.66 -25.86
C GLU A 14 -21.66 27.58 -25.60
N ILE A 15 -20.96 26.65 -26.24
CA ILE A 15 -19.51 26.47 -26.08
C ILE A 15 -18.77 27.40 -27.05
N GLU A 16 -18.30 28.54 -26.54
CA GLU A 16 -17.55 29.54 -27.32
C GLU A 16 -16.20 28.99 -27.83
N ARG A 17 -15.50 28.18 -27.01
CA ARG A 17 -14.21 27.59 -27.37
C ARG A 17 -13.88 26.37 -26.51
N ILE A 18 -13.45 25.28 -27.15
CA ILE A 18 -12.84 24.13 -26.47
C ILE A 18 -11.33 24.24 -26.63
N THR A 19 -10.62 24.54 -25.55
CA THR A 19 -9.16 24.41 -25.50
C THR A 19 -8.79 23.04 -24.99
N ALA A 20 -8.20 22.21 -25.83
CA ALA A 20 -7.31 21.17 -25.33
C ALA A 20 -6.07 21.89 -24.81
N GLU A 21 -5.87 21.95 -23.49
CA GLU A 21 -4.53 22.21 -22.98
C GLU A 21 -3.64 21.11 -23.55
N ASN A 22 -2.72 21.49 -24.44
CA ASN A 22 -1.58 20.65 -24.74
C ASN A 22 -0.80 20.52 -23.43
N LEU A 23 -1.13 19.48 -22.66
CA LEU A 23 -0.30 19.02 -21.56
C LEU A 23 1.12 18.91 -22.14
N PRO A 24 2.09 19.65 -21.60
CA PRO A 24 3.45 19.58 -22.09
C PRO A 24 3.89 18.12 -22.03
N ALA A 25 4.62 17.67 -23.07
CA ALA A 25 5.21 16.35 -23.12
C ALA A 25 5.82 16.02 -21.75
N SER A 26 5.28 14.96 -21.13
CA SER A 26 5.51 14.57 -19.73
C SER A 26 7.01 14.39 -19.42
N GLY A 27 7.68 15.48 -19.09
CA GLY A 27 8.76 15.44 -18.10
C GLY A 27 8.16 14.93 -16.79
N ALA A 28 8.92 14.14 -16.04
CA ALA A 28 8.45 13.49 -14.83
C ALA A 28 7.76 14.49 -13.88
N ALA A 29 6.44 14.43 -13.76
CA ALA A 29 5.69 15.23 -12.82
C ALA A 29 5.66 14.48 -11.49
N GLU A 30 6.08 15.15 -10.42
CA GLU A 30 6.09 14.59 -9.08
C GLU A 30 5.06 15.33 -8.24
N GLU A 31 3.97 14.65 -7.89
CA GLU A 31 3.03 15.18 -6.91
C GLU A 31 3.49 14.72 -5.52
N SER A 32 3.89 15.68 -4.68
CA SER A 32 4.20 15.42 -3.28
C SER A 32 3.04 15.90 -2.41
N THR A 33 2.51 15.01 -1.59
CA THR A 33 1.78 15.40 -0.38
C THR A 33 2.77 15.50 0.78
N ASP A 34 2.37 16.08 1.91
CA ASP A 34 3.21 16.12 3.13
C ASP A 34 3.66 14.73 3.60
N LEU A 35 2.95 13.66 3.19
CA LEU A 35 3.14 12.30 3.71
C LEU A 35 3.74 11.31 2.70
N TYR A 36 3.45 11.44 1.41
CA TYR A 36 3.99 10.54 0.37
C TYR A 36 4.16 11.28 -0.96
N ARG A 37 5.03 10.72 -1.81
CA ARG A 37 5.30 11.21 -3.17
C ARG A 37 4.84 10.21 -4.20
N THR A 38 4.19 10.69 -5.25
CA THR A 38 4.01 9.94 -6.49
C THR A 38 5.05 10.40 -7.50
N SER A 39 5.49 9.47 -8.33
CA SER A 39 6.35 9.75 -9.46
C SER A 39 5.58 9.37 -10.71
N THR A 40 5.62 10.22 -11.72
CA THR A 40 5.14 9.89 -13.06
C THR A 40 6.32 9.96 -14.03
N GLY A 41 6.40 9.03 -14.99
CA GLY A 41 7.35 9.12 -16.09
C GLY A 41 8.82 8.80 -15.75
N ARG A 42 9.12 8.09 -14.65
CA ARG A 42 10.48 7.56 -14.43
C ARG A 42 10.84 6.53 -15.51
N PRO A 43 12.11 6.48 -15.96
CA PRO A 43 12.55 5.46 -16.91
C PRO A 43 12.50 4.08 -16.24
N ALA A 44 12.08 3.08 -17.01
CA ALA A 44 12.16 1.69 -16.58
C ALA A 44 13.64 1.25 -16.55
N LEU A 45 14.03 0.64 -15.45
CA LEU A 45 15.37 0.08 -15.21
C LEU A 45 15.29 -1.43 -14.99
N THR A 46 16.45 -2.08 -14.97
CA THR A 46 16.54 -3.49 -14.59
C THR A 46 16.16 -3.68 -13.12
N VAL A 47 15.80 -4.92 -12.74
CA VAL A 47 15.52 -5.24 -11.33
C VAL A 47 16.74 -4.95 -10.46
N LYS A 48 17.96 -5.27 -10.92
CA LYS A 48 19.19 -4.98 -10.18
C LYS A 48 19.35 -3.49 -9.87
N GLU A 49 19.23 -2.64 -10.89
CA GLU A 49 19.39 -1.19 -10.73
C GLU A 49 18.30 -0.59 -9.81
N ASN A 50 17.08 -1.11 -9.90
CA ASN A 50 16.03 -0.70 -8.99
C ASN A 50 16.30 -1.16 -7.56
N VAL A 51 16.78 -2.40 -7.35
CA VAL A 51 17.16 -2.88 -6.01
C VAL A 51 18.23 -1.99 -5.40
N ASP A 52 19.26 -1.63 -6.16
CA ASP A 52 20.32 -0.71 -5.70
C ASP A 52 19.75 0.66 -5.28
N ARG A 53 18.64 1.09 -5.89
CA ARG A 53 17.97 2.36 -5.60
C ARG A 53 17.01 2.30 -4.41
N VAL A 54 16.17 1.27 -4.32
CA VAL A 54 15.01 1.26 -3.40
C VAL A 54 15.19 0.35 -2.18
N ALA A 55 16.19 -0.54 -2.16
CA ALA A 55 16.30 -1.55 -1.11
C ALA A 55 16.52 -0.98 0.30
N GLU A 56 17.16 0.19 0.45
CA GLU A 56 17.37 0.82 1.77
C GLU A 56 16.10 1.41 2.38
N ALA A 57 15.09 1.66 1.55
CA ALA A 57 13.78 2.13 2.00
C ALA A 57 12.89 0.96 2.44
N VAL A 58 13.27 -0.29 2.16
CA VAL A 58 12.54 -1.49 2.60
C VAL A 58 13.10 -1.94 3.94
N VAL A 59 12.21 -2.14 4.89
CA VAL A 59 12.53 -2.41 6.29
C VAL A 59 11.91 -3.72 6.74
N GLN A 60 12.53 -4.36 7.73
CA GLN A 60 11.91 -5.45 8.47
C GLN A 60 11.10 -4.87 9.62
N VAL A 61 9.88 -5.37 9.81
CA VAL A 61 9.00 -5.02 10.93
C VAL A 61 8.87 -6.25 11.81
N ARG A 62 9.21 -6.10 13.10
CA ARG A 62 9.16 -7.18 14.08
C ARG A 62 8.37 -6.75 15.30
N THR A 63 7.53 -7.67 15.77
CA THR A 63 6.80 -7.58 17.05
C THR A 63 7.12 -8.84 17.87
N PRO A 64 6.67 -8.95 19.14
CA PRO A 64 6.88 -10.16 19.94
C PRO A 64 6.38 -11.45 19.28
N VAL A 65 5.32 -11.37 18.48
CA VAL A 65 4.67 -12.54 17.85
C VAL A 65 4.65 -12.49 16.31
N GLY A 66 5.08 -11.39 15.71
CA GLY A 66 4.96 -11.13 14.28
C GLY A 66 6.28 -10.73 13.63
N LEU A 67 6.47 -11.16 12.39
CA LEU A 67 7.59 -10.78 11.54
C LEU A 67 7.08 -10.51 10.12
N GLY A 68 7.41 -9.33 9.61
CA GLY A 68 7.04 -8.90 8.27
C GLY A 68 8.03 -7.92 7.68
N SER A 69 7.62 -7.34 6.57
CA SER A 69 8.32 -6.25 5.89
C SER A 69 7.48 -4.98 5.93
N GLY A 70 8.13 -3.87 5.66
CA GLY A 70 7.52 -2.58 5.44
C GLY A 70 8.38 -1.74 4.51
N PHE A 71 7.91 -0.54 4.19
CA PHE A 71 8.68 0.40 3.41
C PHE A 71 8.45 1.84 3.85
N ILE A 72 9.53 2.63 3.83
CA ILE A 72 9.54 4.02 4.23
C ILE A 72 8.96 4.87 3.09
N ILE A 73 7.93 5.67 3.38
CA ILE A 73 7.22 6.47 2.38
C ILE A 73 7.61 7.94 2.38
N ASN A 74 8.35 8.40 3.39
CA ASN A 74 8.87 9.77 3.46
C ASN A 74 10.16 9.87 4.31
N PRO A 75 10.93 10.96 4.18
CA PRO A 75 12.20 11.09 4.90
C PRO A 75 12.04 11.22 6.42
N ALA A 76 10.84 11.59 6.90
CA ALA A 76 10.52 11.68 8.31
C ALA A 76 10.27 10.31 8.98
N GLY A 77 10.39 9.20 8.26
CA GLY A 77 10.30 7.84 8.81
C GLY A 77 8.88 7.34 9.05
N TYR A 78 7.94 7.74 8.19
CA TYR A 78 6.66 7.05 8.08
C TYR A 78 6.83 5.77 7.26
N ILE A 79 6.23 4.68 7.74
CA ILE A 79 6.39 3.34 7.18
C ILE A 79 5.01 2.72 6.93
N ILE A 80 4.88 2.03 5.81
CA ILE A 80 3.73 1.18 5.52
C ILE A 80 4.09 -0.28 5.79
N THR A 81 3.17 -1.00 6.39
CA THR A 81 3.18 -2.47 6.54
C THR A 81 1.75 -3.00 6.54
N ASN A 82 1.57 -4.31 6.71
CA ASN A 82 0.25 -4.88 6.89
C ASN A 82 -0.22 -4.77 8.35
N GLU A 83 -1.53 -4.70 8.54
CA GLU A 83 -2.14 -4.67 9.86
C GLU A 83 -1.84 -5.96 10.64
N HIS A 84 -1.97 -7.12 10.01
CA HIS A 84 -1.76 -8.41 10.69
C HIS A 84 -0.32 -8.63 11.17
N VAL A 85 0.66 -7.85 10.69
CA VAL A 85 2.05 -7.90 11.16
C VAL A 85 2.20 -7.23 12.54
N VAL A 86 1.36 -6.23 12.83
CA VAL A 86 1.43 -5.39 14.04
C VAL A 86 0.20 -5.49 14.93
N ALA A 87 -0.81 -6.26 14.53
CA ALA A 87 -2.09 -6.37 15.23
C ALA A 87 -1.89 -6.84 16.69
N GLY A 88 -2.49 -6.10 17.63
CA GLY A 88 -2.45 -6.41 19.06
C GLY A 88 -1.12 -6.07 19.76
N GLU A 89 -0.13 -5.54 19.04
CA GLU A 89 1.21 -5.32 19.55
C GLU A 89 1.55 -3.82 19.68
N TYR A 90 2.10 -3.46 20.83
CA TYR A 90 2.55 -2.08 21.11
C TYR A 90 4.08 -1.93 20.99
N ALA A 91 4.81 -3.04 21.09
CA ALA A 91 6.26 -3.07 20.97
C ALA A 91 6.65 -3.43 19.54
N ILE A 92 6.96 -2.41 18.74
CA ILE A 92 7.36 -2.58 17.34
C ILE A 92 8.83 -2.22 17.19
N THR A 93 9.61 -3.14 16.64
CA THR A 93 10.98 -2.91 16.20
C THR A 93 11.01 -2.84 14.68
N VAL A 94 11.60 -1.78 14.15
CA VAL A 94 11.89 -1.64 12.72
C VAL A 94 13.39 -1.78 12.51
N THR A 95 13.80 -2.67 11.60
CA THR A 95 15.19 -2.80 11.18
C THR A 95 15.33 -2.32 9.74
N GLN A 96 16.09 -1.25 9.54
CA GLN A 96 16.53 -0.79 8.23
C GLN A 96 17.87 -1.44 7.89
N PHE A 97 17.96 -1.99 6.70
CA PHE A 97 19.22 -2.47 6.14
C PHE A 97 19.82 -1.33 5.32
N ARG A 98 21.10 -1.03 5.50
CA ARG A 98 21.87 -0.01 4.75
C ARG A 98 23.04 -0.67 4.03
N ARG A 99 23.48 -0.09 2.92
CA ARG A 99 24.65 -0.59 2.20
C ARG A 99 25.92 -0.26 2.98
N GLY A 100 26.52 -1.27 3.61
CA GLY A 100 27.85 -1.16 4.21
C GLY A 100 28.96 -1.46 3.20
N THR A 101 30.22 -1.35 3.65
CA THR A 101 31.42 -1.55 2.83
C THR A 101 31.72 -3.01 2.51
N ALA A 102 31.31 -3.94 3.39
CA ALA A 102 31.53 -5.38 3.24
C ALA A 102 30.24 -6.21 3.45
N GLU A 103 29.37 -5.77 4.37
CA GLU A 103 28.08 -6.41 4.69
C GLU A 103 26.98 -5.36 4.82
N LEU A 104 25.73 -5.81 4.92
CA LEU A 104 24.61 -4.92 5.19
C LEU A 104 24.65 -4.42 6.63
N GLU A 105 24.65 -3.10 6.81
CA GLU A 105 24.55 -2.48 8.12
C GLU A 105 23.09 -2.47 8.57
N LYS A 106 22.84 -2.85 9.84
CA LYS A 106 21.50 -2.90 10.42
C LYS A 106 21.30 -1.70 11.34
N ALA A 107 20.39 -0.81 10.97
CA ALA A 107 19.90 0.28 11.82
C ALA A 107 18.58 -0.16 12.47
N VAL A 108 18.57 -0.27 13.80
CA VAL A 108 17.42 -0.76 14.56
C VAL A 108 16.74 0.40 15.27
N TYR A 109 15.43 0.53 15.07
CA TYR A 109 14.57 1.53 15.71
C TYR A 109 13.56 0.82 16.61
N ASN A 110 13.57 1.16 17.89
CA ASN A 110 12.69 0.55 18.90
C ASN A 110 11.57 1.48 19.36
N LYS A 111 11.66 2.79 19.10
CA LYS A 111 10.60 3.75 19.38
C LYS A 111 9.78 3.97 18.12
N VAL A 112 8.95 2.99 17.81
CA VAL A 112 8.05 3.00 16.66
C VAL A 112 6.62 2.93 17.17
N ARG A 113 5.78 3.87 16.72
CA ARG A 113 4.36 3.89 17.06
C ARG A 113 3.48 3.64 15.85
N ILE A 114 2.28 3.12 16.11
CA ILE A 114 1.22 3.02 15.12
C ILE A 114 0.54 4.40 15.02
N VAL A 115 0.45 4.95 13.81
CA VAL A 115 -0.24 6.20 13.50
C VAL A 115 -1.68 5.93 13.08
N ALA A 116 -1.85 4.95 12.19
CA ALA A 116 -3.14 4.57 11.66
C ALA A 116 -3.17 3.08 11.31
N LEU A 117 -4.33 2.44 11.42
CA LEU A 117 -4.49 1.00 11.21
C LEU A 117 -5.92 0.70 10.73
N ASP A 118 -6.04 -0.15 9.72
CA ASP A 118 -7.34 -0.64 9.23
C ASP A 118 -7.27 -2.16 8.99
N SER A 119 -7.98 -2.92 9.82
CA SER A 119 -8.01 -4.38 9.76
C SER A 119 -8.78 -4.94 8.56
N ARG A 120 -9.65 -4.14 7.92
CA ARG A 120 -10.34 -4.56 6.69
C ARG A 120 -9.36 -4.51 5.52
N LEU A 121 -8.69 -3.39 5.32
CA LEU A 121 -7.72 -3.15 4.26
C LEU A 121 -6.40 -3.90 4.48
N ASP A 122 -6.16 -4.35 5.72
CA ASP A 122 -4.92 -4.99 6.15
C ASP A 122 -3.71 -4.06 5.94
N LEU A 123 -3.86 -2.79 6.32
CA LEU A 123 -2.83 -1.75 6.23
C LEU A 123 -2.58 -1.09 7.58
N ALA A 124 -1.31 -0.82 7.86
CA ALA A 124 -0.88 -0.01 9.00
C ALA A 124 0.13 1.04 8.56
N LEU A 125 -0.03 2.25 9.12
CA LEU A 125 0.93 3.35 9.03
C LEU A 125 1.67 3.46 10.35
N LEU A 126 2.99 3.31 10.31
CA LEU A 126 3.88 3.42 11.46
C LEU A 126 4.72 4.70 11.36
N LYS A 127 5.26 5.15 12.49
CA LYS A 127 6.21 6.25 12.58
C LYS A 127 7.36 5.90 13.52
N ILE A 128 8.60 6.10 13.04
CA ILE A 128 9.79 6.09 13.90
C ILE A 128 9.86 7.43 14.63
N ASP A 129 9.80 7.43 15.96
CA ASP A 129 9.80 8.66 16.76
C ASP A 129 11.22 9.13 17.14
N ASP A 130 12.22 8.26 17.09
CA ASP A 130 13.59 8.52 17.58
C ASP A 130 14.63 8.72 16.47
N LEU A 131 14.23 9.34 15.37
CA LEU A 131 15.19 9.76 14.35
C LEU A 131 16.11 10.87 14.89
N PRO A 132 17.43 10.81 14.62
CA PRO A 132 18.33 11.91 14.91
C PRO A 132 17.86 13.21 14.26
N GLU A 133 18.08 14.34 14.93
CA GLU A 133 17.73 15.65 14.37
C GLU A 133 18.45 15.89 13.04
N GLY A 134 17.69 16.29 12.01
CA GLY A 134 18.22 16.45 10.65
C GLY A 134 18.42 15.17 9.85
N ALA A 135 18.12 13.98 10.41
CA ALA A 135 18.20 12.74 9.66
C ALA A 135 17.08 12.66 8.60
N ALA A 136 17.47 12.30 7.37
CA ALA A 136 16.54 11.99 6.29
C ALA A 136 16.69 10.52 5.89
N LEU A 137 15.63 9.74 6.02
CA LEU A 137 15.65 8.35 5.59
C LEU A 137 15.44 8.23 4.07
N PRO A 138 16.07 7.23 3.41
CA PRO A 138 15.67 6.83 2.06
C PRO A 138 14.22 6.37 2.07
N PHE A 139 13.47 6.74 1.03
CA PHE A 139 12.04 6.46 0.91
C PHE A 139 11.67 6.14 -0.53
N VAL A 140 10.54 5.44 -0.71
CA VAL A 140 10.03 5.06 -2.02
C VAL A 140 8.92 5.98 -2.50
N SER A 141 8.71 6.01 -3.82
CA SER A 141 7.58 6.71 -4.43
C SER A 141 6.44 5.72 -4.69
N LEU A 142 5.20 6.17 -4.51
CA LEU A 142 4.03 5.38 -4.83
C LEU A 142 3.68 5.54 -6.32
N GLY A 143 3.39 4.43 -6.99
CA GLY A 143 2.99 4.40 -8.38
C GLY A 143 1.51 4.73 -8.58
N GLU A 144 1.14 4.89 -9.84
CA GLU A 144 -0.26 4.98 -10.27
C GLU A 144 -0.83 3.59 -10.55
N SER A 145 -2.00 3.28 -9.98
CA SER A 145 -2.66 1.99 -10.19
C SER A 145 -3.38 1.89 -11.53
N ASN A 146 -3.71 3.04 -12.14
CA ASN A 146 -4.54 3.11 -13.35
C ASN A 146 -3.79 2.69 -14.62
N GLY A 147 -2.46 2.59 -14.56
CA GLY A 147 -1.60 2.19 -15.68
C GLY A 147 -1.11 0.75 -15.65
N LEU A 148 -1.54 -0.07 -14.67
CA LEU A 148 -1.07 -1.46 -14.56
C LEU A 148 -1.69 -2.34 -15.65
N THR A 149 -0.84 -3.13 -16.30
CA THR A 149 -1.24 -4.10 -17.33
C THR A 149 -0.83 -5.51 -16.95
N GLU A 150 -1.65 -6.50 -17.33
CA GLU A 150 -1.29 -7.92 -17.18
C GLU A 150 -0.03 -8.23 -18.01
N GLY A 151 0.82 -9.13 -17.51
CA GLY A 151 2.12 -9.43 -18.10
C GLY A 151 3.24 -8.43 -17.77
N GLN A 152 2.92 -7.27 -17.16
CA GLN A 152 3.93 -6.31 -16.74
C GLN A 152 4.87 -6.92 -15.69
N THR A 153 6.18 -6.76 -15.90
CA THR A 153 7.20 -7.21 -14.95
C THR A 153 7.15 -6.40 -13.66
N VAL A 154 7.21 -7.11 -12.54
CA VAL A 154 7.19 -6.57 -11.19
C VAL A 154 8.20 -7.31 -10.32
N PHE A 155 8.65 -6.67 -9.25
CA PHE A 155 9.53 -7.31 -8.28
C PHE A 155 9.13 -6.92 -6.85
N ALA A 156 9.41 -7.81 -5.91
CA ALA A 156 9.21 -7.57 -4.49
C ALA A 156 10.56 -7.58 -3.79
N ILE A 157 10.67 -6.78 -2.75
CA ILE A 157 11.78 -6.80 -1.80
C ILE A 157 11.18 -7.01 -0.42
N GLY A 158 11.74 -7.92 0.36
CA GLY A 158 11.33 -8.16 1.74
C GLY A 158 12.42 -8.83 2.57
N SER A 159 12.06 -9.26 3.77
CA SER A 159 12.97 -9.95 4.69
C SER A 159 12.34 -11.25 5.20
N PRO A 160 12.15 -12.25 4.32
CA PRO A 160 11.54 -13.52 4.69
C PRO A 160 12.42 -14.27 5.70
N LEU A 161 11.79 -14.80 6.76
CA LEU A 161 12.45 -15.64 7.78
C LEU A 161 13.66 -14.99 8.48
N GLY A 162 13.77 -13.66 8.48
CA GLY A 162 14.92 -12.96 9.06
C GLY A 162 16.16 -12.93 8.15
N LEU A 163 16.06 -13.41 6.92
CA LEU A 163 17.10 -13.27 5.90
C LEU A 163 17.14 -11.82 5.40
N ASP A 164 18.36 -11.30 5.25
CA ASP A 164 18.58 -9.92 4.83
C ASP A 164 18.18 -9.76 3.35
N ARG A 165 17.23 -8.87 3.06
CA ARG A 165 16.83 -8.39 1.71
C ARG A 165 16.68 -9.47 0.63
N THR A 166 15.61 -10.26 0.69
CA THR A 166 15.24 -11.15 -0.41
C THR A 166 14.55 -10.36 -1.52
N VAL A 167 14.98 -10.61 -2.76
CA VAL A 167 14.39 -10.06 -3.97
C VAL A 167 13.72 -11.19 -4.75
N SER A 168 12.48 -11.00 -5.14
CA SER A 168 11.77 -11.90 -6.05
C SER A 168 11.20 -11.13 -7.23
N GLN A 169 11.21 -11.73 -8.42
CA GLN A 169 10.70 -11.13 -9.65
C GLN A 169 9.55 -11.97 -10.20
N GLY A 170 8.58 -11.31 -10.83
CA GLY A 170 7.45 -11.96 -11.49
C GLY A 170 6.73 -11.01 -12.44
N ILE A 171 5.47 -11.31 -12.73
CA ILE A 171 4.59 -10.49 -13.56
C ILE A 171 3.24 -10.28 -12.87
N ILE A 172 2.54 -9.22 -13.26
CA ILE A 172 1.13 -9.04 -12.93
C ILE A 172 0.31 -10.10 -13.68
N SER A 173 -0.30 -11.03 -12.95
CA SER A 173 -1.23 -12.01 -13.52
C SER A 173 -2.64 -11.42 -13.67
N SER A 174 -3.07 -10.57 -12.75
CA SER A 174 -4.32 -9.82 -12.85
C SER A 174 -4.25 -8.57 -11.98
N ARG A 175 -4.73 -7.43 -12.49
CA ARG A 175 -4.65 -6.16 -11.76
C ARG A 175 -5.79 -5.93 -10.76
N ASN A 176 -6.94 -6.59 -10.96
CA ASN A 176 -8.17 -6.35 -10.21
C ASN A 176 -8.87 -7.68 -9.87
N ARG A 177 -8.23 -8.52 -9.05
CA ARG A 177 -8.85 -9.76 -8.55
C ARG A 177 -9.81 -9.42 -7.40
N PRO A 178 -11.13 -9.63 -7.55
CA PRO A 178 -12.07 -9.42 -6.45
C PRO A 178 -11.95 -10.56 -5.42
N MET A 179 -11.75 -10.21 -4.16
CA MET A 179 -11.67 -11.16 -3.04
C MET A 179 -12.10 -10.49 -1.75
N GLY A 180 -13.01 -11.13 -0.99
CA GLY A 180 -13.42 -10.62 0.33
C GLY A 180 -14.00 -9.19 0.33
N GLY A 181 -14.60 -8.75 -0.79
CA GLY A 181 -15.13 -7.39 -0.94
C GLY A 181 -14.07 -6.32 -1.26
N GLN A 182 -12.85 -6.73 -1.65
CA GLN A 182 -11.75 -5.85 -2.05
C GLN A 182 -11.13 -6.30 -3.37
N LEU A 183 -10.32 -5.41 -3.95
CA LEU A 183 -9.55 -5.68 -5.16
C LEU A 183 -8.07 -5.88 -4.82
N TYR A 184 -7.48 -6.93 -5.38
CA TYR A 184 -6.07 -7.26 -5.23
C TYR A 184 -5.37 -7.31 -6.59
N ILE A 185 -4.08 -6.98 -6.58
CA ILE A 185 -3.16 -7.33 -7.67
C ILE A 185 -2.75 -8.78 -7.44
N GLN A 186 -2.99 -9.65 -8.41
CA GLN A 186 -2.41 -10.99 -8.44
C GLN A 186 -1.07 -10.96 -9.18
N THR A 187 -0.06 -11.58 -8.61
CA THR A 187 1.30 -11.64 -9.17
C THR A 187 1.87 -13.06 -9.12
N THR A 188 2.79 -13.35 -10.05
CA THR A 188 3.63 -14.57 -9.99
C THR A 188 4.88 -14.39 -9.15
N THR A 189 5.17 -13.16 -8.69
CA THR A 189 6.28 -12.86 -7.78
C THR A 189 6.14 -13.72 -6.52
N GLN A 190 7.19 -14.43 -6.13
CA GLN A 190 7.18 -15.24 -4.92
C GLN A 190 7.01 -14.37 -3.68
N ILE A 191 5.91 -14.58 -2.95
CA ILE A 191 5.63 -13.96 -1.65
C ILE A 191 5.60 -15.07 -0.61
N ASN A 192 6.50 -15.01 0.38
CA ASN A 192 6.65 -16.00 1.44
C ASN A 192 6.53 -15.32 2.82
N PRO A 193 6.36 -16.09 3.92
CA PRO A 193 6.42 -15.57 5.29
C PRO A 193 7.56 -14.57 5.49
N GLY A 194 7.20 -13.33 5.85
CA GLY A 194 8.09 -12.19 6.05
C GLY A 194 8.14 -11.17 4.90
N ASN A 195 7.56 -11.45 3.72
CA ASN A 195 7.34 -10.45 2.67
C ASN A 195 6.03 -9.65 2.87
N SER A 196 5.09 -10.13 3.70
CA SER A 196 3.87 -9.39 4.09
C SER A 196 4.22 -7.97 4.55
N GLY A 197 3.49 -6.99 4.02
CA GLY A 197 3.67 -5.57 4.31
C GLY A 197 4.78 -4.91 3.48
N GLY A 198 5.61 -5.70 2.80
CA GLY A 198 6.63 -5.20 1.89
C GLY A 198 6.05 -4.67 0.57
N PRO A 199 6.83 -3.88 -0.18
CA PRO A 199 6.37 -3.30 -1.44
C PRO A 199 6.42 -4.29 -2.61
N LEU A 200 5.45 -4.17 -3.51
CA LEU A 200 5.50 -4.67 -4.89
C LEU A 200 5.83 -3.49 -5.80
N PHE A 201 6.95 -3.59 -6.52
CA PHE A 201 7.46 -2.54 -7.41
C PHE A 201 7.23 -2.86 -8.88
N ASP A 202 7.06 -1.81 -9.68
CA ASP A 202 7.29 -1.88 -11.12
C ASP A 202 8.75 -1.62 -11.48
N LEU A 203 9.10 -1.76 -12.77
CA LEU A 203 10.46 -1.50 -13.26
C LEU A 203 10.89 -0.01 -13.20
N ARG A 204 10.02 0.91 -12.78
CA ARG A 204 10.40 2.31 -12.50
C ARG A 204 10.83 2.51 -11.05
N GLY A 205 10.72 1.46 -10.22
CA GLY A 205 10.98 1.50 -8.79
C GLY A 205 9.86 2.16 -8.00
N GLU A 206 8.65 2.21 -8.57
CA GLU A 206 7.46 2.78 -7.93
C GLU A 206 6.66 1.68 -7.25
N VAL A 207 6.16 1.93 -6.04
CA VAL A 207 5.33 0.96 -5.31
C VAL A 207 3.95 0.91 -5.96
N ILE A 208 3.62 -0.21 -6.59
CA ILE A 208 2.32 -0.44 -7.22
C ILE A 208 1.37 -1.24 -6.32
N GLY A 209 1.88 -1.85 -5.25
CA GLY A 209 1.06 -2.49 -4.23
C GLY A 209 1.84 -2.90 -2.97
N VAL A 210 1.11 -3.37 -1.97
CA VAL A 210 1.65 -3.90 -0.69
C VAL A 210 1.42 -5.40 -0.65
N ASN A 211 2.49 -6.19 -0.61
CA ASN A 211 2.43 -7.65 -0.59
C ASN A 211 1.59 -8.14 0.59
N ASN A 212 0.60 -8.99 0.32
CA ASN A 212 -0.34 -9.47 1.33
C ASN A 212 -0.45 -11.01 1.28
N MET A 213 0.04 -11.66 2.33
CA MET A 213 -0.06 -13.12 2.44
C MET A 213 -1.41 -13.62 2.95
N LYS A 214 -2.16 -12.83 3.73
CA LYS A 214 -3.48 -13.23 4.25
C LYS A 214 -4.50 -13.45 3.13
N ALA A 215 -4.28 -12.80 1.99
CA ALA A 215 -5.05 -13.01 0.78
C ALA A 215 -4.70 -14.33 0.05
N MET A 216 -3.65 -15.05 0.46
CA MET A 216 -3.39 -16.39 -0.09
C MET A 216 -4.39 -17.39 0.49
N MET A 217 -5.13 -18.07 -0.38
CA MET A 217 -5.90 -19.24 0.01
C MET A 217 -4.94 -20.37 0.36
N ALA A 218 -5.07 -20.90 1.59
CA ALA A 218 -4.28 -22.05 2.03
C ALA A 218 -4.42 -23.21 1.04
N GLY A 219 -3.29 -23.72 0.54
CA GLY A 219 -3.22 -24.90 -0.32
C GLY A 219 -3.23 -24.65 -1.83
N ILE A 220 -3.19 -23.40 -2.31
CA ILE A 220 -2.97 -23.10 -3.74
C ILE A 220 -1.61 -22.45 -3.92
N GLU A 221 -0.62 -23.25 -4.33
CA GLU A 221 0.71 -22.74 -4.67
C GLU A 221 0.66 -21.85 -5.93
N GLY A 222 1.45 -20.78 -5.94
CA GLY A 222 1.60 -19.89 -7.11
C GLY A 222 0.57 -18.75 -7.22
N LEU A 223 -0.35 -18.61 -6.27
CA LEU A 223 -1.26 -17.44 -6.20
C LEU A 223 -0.79 -16.46 -5.13
N ASN A 224 -0.15 -15.37 -5.56
CA ASN A 224 0.31 -14.30 -4.67
C ASN A 224 -0.48 -13.02 -4.91
N PHE A 225 -0.70 -12.24 -3.86
CA PHE A 225 -1.54 -11.04 -3.90
C PHE A 225 -0.87 -9.82 -3.27
N ALA A 226 -1.22 -8.65 -3.77
CA ALA A 226 -0.85 -7.36 -3.21
C ALA A 226 -2.03 -6.39 -3.18
N ILE A 227 -2.11 -5.59 -2.12
CA ILE A 227 -3.08 -4.50 -1.98
C ILE A 227 -2.68 -3.38 -2.96
N PRO A 228 -3.54 -2.93 -3.89
CA PRO A 228 -3.17 -1.93 -4.90
C PRO A 228 -2.73 -0.59 -4.29
N ALA A 229 -1.76 0.08 -4.91
CA ALA A 229 -1.29 1.39 -4.47
C ALA A 229 -2.40 2.46 -4.40
N GLY A 230 -3.46 2.35 -5.20
CA GLY A 230 -4.63 3.23 -5.15
C GLY A 230 -5.40 3.10 -3.83
N VAL A 231 -5.55 1.87 -3.33
CA VAL A 231 -6.13 1.59 -2.01
C VAL A 231 -5.22 2.17 -0.92
N LEU A 232 -3.91 1.95 -1.02
CA LEU A 232 -2.93 2.53 -0.10
C LEU A 232 -2.98 4.07 -0.07
N LYS A 233 -3.02 4.71 -1.24
CA LYS A 233 -3.12 6.17 -1.35
C LYS A 233 -4.42 6.68 -0.74
N ASN A 234 -5.53 5.96 -0.90
CA ASN A 234 -6.80 6.31 -0.25
C ASN A 234 -6.69 6.21 1.29
N PHE A 235 -6.11 5.13 1.79
CA PHE A 235 -5.83 4.96 3.22
C PHE A 235 -4.98 6.11 3.78
N LEU A 236 -3.90 6.49 3.08
CA LEU A 236 -3.01 7.58 3.48
C LEU A 236 -3.69 8.97 3.49
N ARG A 237 -4.53 9.26 2.49
CA ARG A 237 -5.30 10.52 2.42
C ARG A 237 -6.32 10.62 3.54
N ASN A 238 -6.90 9.49 3.94
CA ASN A 238 -7.94 9.42 4.96
C ASN A 238 -7.43 8.87 6.30
N ARG A 239 -6.12 8.96 6.57
CA ARG A 239 -5.48 8.34 7.74
C ARG A 239 -6.12 8.72 9.08
N ASP A 240 -6.70 9.92 9.19
CA ASP A 240 -7.34 10.41 10.41
C ASP A 240 -8.61 9.58 10.74
N ALA A 241 -9.28 9.04 9.74
CA ALA A 241 -10.41 8.11 9.94
C ALA A 241 -9.95 6.73 10.46
N TYR A 242 -8.66 6.44 10.35
CA TYR A 242 -8.02 5.19 10.76
C TYR A 242 -7.03 5.40 11.92
N ALA A 243 -7.06 6.58 12.56
CA ALA A 243 -6.10 6.95 13.59
C ALA A 243 -6.10 5.93 14.73
N PHE A 244 -4.91 5.47 15.10
CA PHE A 244 -4.74 4.52 16.19
C PHE A 244 -4.74 5.26 17.54
N ASP A 245 -5.58 4.81 18.48
CA ASP A 245 -5.53 5.23 19.88
C ASP A 245 -5.38 4.00 20.76
N ALA A 246 -4.22 3.86 21.42
CA ALA A 246 -3.92 2.75 22.31
C ALA A 246 -4.89 2.64 23.50
N ARG A 247 -5.61 3.71 23.84
CA ARG A 247 -6.60 3.73 24.93
C ARG A 247 -8.00 3.38 24.44
N ASN A 248 -8.21 3.33 23.13
CA ASN A 248 -9.48 2.93 22.55
C ASN A 248 -9.38 1.48 22.05
N PRO A 249 -9.98 0.50 22.75
CA PRO A 249 -9.95 -0.89 22.31
C PRO A 249 -10.65 -1.12 20.96
N ASN A 250 -11.40 -0.14 20.45
CA ASN A 250 -12.03 -0.16 19.13
C ASN A 250 -11.27 0.66 18.07
N ALA A 251 -10.08 1.21 18.36
CA ALA A 251 -9.28 1.90 17.35
C ALA A 251 -8.93 0.93 16.20
N GLY A 252 -9.30 1.29 14.97
CA GLY A 252 -9.16 0.43 13.78
C GLY A 252 -10.39 -0.42 13.42
N PHE A 253 -11.41 -0.50 14.28
CA PHE A 253 -12.71 -1.14 13.95
C PHE A 253 -13.78 -0.07 13.70
N ARG A 254 -14.20 0.08 12.44
CA ARG A 254 -15.42 0.84 12.12
C ARG A 254 -16.66 -0.02 12.45
N TYR A 255 -17.57 0.55 13.24
CA TYR A 255 -18.86 -0.04 13.61
C TYR A 255 -19.74 -0.42 12.40
N LEU A 256 -20.64 -1.35 12.66
CA LEU A 256 -21.38 -2.27 11.77
C LEU A 256 -22.05 -1.65 10.53
N GLU A 257 -22.30 -2.52 9.54
CA GLU A 257 -23.12 -2.24 8.37
C GLU A 257 -24.49 -1.65 8.77
N PRO A 258 -25.05 -0.72 7.96
CA PRO A 258 -26.35 -0.14 8.23
C PRO A 258 -27.43 -1.22 8.34
N PRO A 259 -28.45 -1.04 9.20
CA PRO A 259 -29.52 -2.01 9.36
C PRO A 259 -30.21 -2.26 8.02
N ARG A 260 -30.35 -3.54 7.66
CA ARG A 260 -31.06 -3.94 6.44
C ARG A 260 -32.53 -3.54 6.56
N PRO A 261 -33.17 -3.06 5.48
CA PRO A 261 -34.61 -2.79 5.50
C PRO A 261 -35.36 -4.05 5.93
N VAL A 262 -36.19 -3.95 6.96
CA VAL A 262 -37.08 -5.03 7.37
C VAL A 262 -38.08 -5.24 6.24
N LYS A 263 -38.09 -6.43 5.64
CA LYS A 263 -39.18 -6.82 4.73
C LYS A 263 -40.46 -6.90 5.56
N VAL A 264 -41.30 -5.87 5.45
CA VAL A 264 -42.66 -5.90 5.99
C VAL A 264 -43.42 -6.98 5.21
N PRO A 265 -44.06 -7.97 5.86
CA PRO A 265 -44.92 -8.90 5.16
C PRO A 265 -46.06 -8.11 4.53
N VAL A 266 -46.19 -8.16 3.21
CA VAL A 266 -47.35 -7.60 2.51
C VAL A 266 -48.55 -8.45 2.92
N ALA A 267 -49.49 -7.85 3.64
CA ALA A 267 -50.74 -8.50 4.02
C ALA A 267 -51.43 -9.00 2.74
N THR A 268 -51.62 -10.32 2.66
CA THR A 268 -52.38 -10.92 1.57
C THR A 268 -53.86 -10.62 1.82
N PRO A 269 -54.62 -10.05 0.87
CA PRO A 269 -56.04 -9.82 1.08
C PRO A 269 -56.76 -11.15 1.24
N ALA A 270 -57.55 -11.27 2.31
CA ALA A 270 -58.37 -12.44 2.58
C ALA A 270 -59.40 -12.63 1.45
N LYS A 271 -59.52 -13.88 0.99
CA LYS A 271 -60.56 -14.32 0.04
C LYS A 271 -61.92 -14.43 0.71
#